data_AF-A0A8T5LU64-F1
#
_entry.id   AF-A0A8T5LU64-F1
#
_cell.length_a   1.000
_cell.length_b   1.000
_cell.length_c   1.000
_cell.angle_alpha   90.00
_cell.angle_beta   90.00
_cell.angle_gamma   90.00
#
_symmetry.space_group_name_H-M   'P 1'
#
loop_
_entity.id
_entity.type
_entity.pdbx_description
1 polymer ?
#
loop_
_entity_poly.entity_id
_entity_poly.type
_entity_poly.pdbx_seq_one_letter_code
_entity_poly.pdbx_strand_id
1 'polypeptide(L)' 'MKKEYEQLQKKHDLPTLNNMDKDFQISTIEAKKFLLKEIAKKMNEKIESYANLLEQILNPESDTNKELNLYRKLKENLNR' A
#
# COMPACT_ATOMS: atom_id res chain seq x y z
N MET A 1 -9.55 17.01 -8.60
CA MET A 1 -9.81 15.65 -8.10
C MET A 1 -11.31 15.43 -7.89
N LYS A 2 -11.97 16.03 -6.88
CA LYS A 2 -13.39 15.80 -6.58
C LYS A 2 -14.35 15.75 -7.79
N LYS A 3 -14.38 16.81 -8.63
CA LYS A 3 -15.26 16.85 -9.82
C LYS A 3 -14.98 15.73 -10.84
N GLU A 4 -13.71 15.38 -11.02
CA GLU A 4 -13.29 14.35 -11.97
C GLU A 4 -13.59 12.95 -11.42
N TYR A 5 -13.40 12.77 -10.11
CA TYR A 5 -13.84 11.56 -9.40
C TYR A 5 -15.35 11.38 -9.50
N GLU A 6 -16.16 12.41 -9.26
CA GLU A 6 -17.63 12.35 -9.35
C GLU A 6 -18.11 11.94 -10.76
N GLN A 7 -17.40 12.36 -11.81
CA GLN A 7 -17.68 11.91 -13.18
C GLN A 7 -17.38 10.42 -13.36
N LEU A 8 -16.23 9.95 -12.88
CA LEU A 8 -15.84 8.54 -12.92
C LEU A 8 -16.75 7.68 -12.04
N GLN A 9 -17.18 8.20 -10.90
CA GLN A 9 -18.07 7.54 -9.96
C GLN A 9 -19.38 7.16 -10.62
N LYS A 10 -20.02 8.11 -11.30
CA LYS A 10 -21.27 7.86 -12.04
C LYS A 10 -21.07 6.90 -13.21
N LYS A 11 -19.92 6.98 -13.87
CA LYS A 11 -19.61 6.15 -15.06
C LYS A 11 -19.31 4.69 -14.71
N HIS A 12 -18.70 4.44 -13.56
CA HIS A 12 -18.17 3.13 -13.17
C HIS A 12 -18.76 2.58 -11.87
N ASP A 13 -19.82 3.20 -11.36
CA ASP A 13 -20.49 2.85 -10.09
C ASP A 13 -19.50 2.74 -8.91
N LEU A 14 -18.59 3.72 -8.81
CA LEU A 14 -17.57 3.72 -7.76
C LEU A 14 -18.18 4.13 -6.40
N PRO A 15 -17.55 3.74 -5.29
CA PRO A 15 -17.92 4.23 -3.97
C PRO A 15 -17.90 5.76 -3.87
N THR A 16 -18.52 6.30 -2.83
CA THR A 16 -18.45 7.76 -2.61
C THR A 16 -17.02 8.20 -2.32
N LEU A 17 -16.68 9.42 -2.73
CA LEU A 17 -15.37 10.01 -2.44
C LEU A 17 -15.07 9.98 -0.93
N ASN A 18 -16.05 10.25 -0.08
CA ASN A 18 -15.90 10.21 1.37
C ASN A 18 -15.53 8.81 1.88
N ASN A 19 -16.15 7.76 1.35
CA ASN A 19 -15.82 6.39 1.75
C ASN A 19 -14.40 6.04 1.31
N MET A 20 -14.04 6.37 0.06
CA MET A 20 -12.68 6.13 -0.43
C MET A 20 -11.62 6.93 0.33
N ASP A 21 -11.94 8.16 0.74
CA ASP A 21 -11.03 8.99 1.54
C ASP A 21 -10.83 8.45 2.94
N LYS A 22 -11.90 7.96 3.57
CA LYS A 22 -11.84 7.37 4.91
C LYS A 22 -10.87 6.19 4.95
N ASP A 23 -10.93 5.33 3.94
CA ASP A 23 -10.18 4.07 3.91
C ASP A 23 -8.79 4.24 3.27
N PHE A 24 -8.69 5.06 2.21
CA PHE A 24 -7.50 5.11 1.36
C PHE A 24 -6.88 6.51 1.23
N GLN A 25 -7.51 7.55 1.77
CA GLN A 25 -7.04 8.94 1.72
C GLN A 25 -6.77 9.42 0.28
N ILE A 26 -7.67 9.10 -0.66
CA ILE A 26 -7.45 9.38 -2.08
C ILE A 26 -7.41 10.87 -2.41
N SER A 27 -7.99 11.74 -1.58
CA SER A 27 -7.91 13.21 -1.71
C SER A 27 -6.50 13.78 -1.63
N THR A 28 -5.52 13.02 -1.12
CA THR A 28 -4.11 13.43 -1.14
C THR A 28 -3.46 13.26 -2.51
N ILE A 29 -4.15 12.71 -3.52
CA ILE A 29 -3.61 12.54 -4.87
C ILE A 29 -3.56 13.89 -5.59
N GLU A 30 -2.34 14.37 -5.84
CA GLU A 30 -2.09 15.64 -6.54
C GLU A 30 -2.23 15.51 -8.07
N ALA A 31 -1.94 14.33 -8.62
CA ALA A 31 -1.95 14.07 -10.06
C ALA A 31 -3.37 13.89 -10.61
N LYS A 32 -3.72 14.65 -11.66
CA LYS A 32 -5.02 14.54 -12.36
C LYS A 32 -4.99 13.56 -13.54
N LYS A 33 -3.82 13.33 -14.15
CA LYS A 33 -3.71 12.38 -15.27
C LYS A 33 -3.86 10.95 -14.75
N PHE A 34 -4.71 10.17 -15.40
CA PHE A 34 -4.98 8.77 -15.07
C PHE A 34 -5.49 8.57 -13.62
N LEU A 35 -6.45 9.39 -13.18
CA LEU A 35 -6.96 9.41 -11.81
C LEU A 35 -7.31 8.01 -11.25
N LEU A 36 -7.96 7.14 -12.03
CA LEU A 36 -8.27 5.77 -11.58
C LEU A 36 -7.02 4.94 -11.28
N LYS A 37 -5.96 5.10 -12.06
CA LYS A 37 -4.69 4.40 -11.86
C LYS A 37 -4.02 4.88 -10.58
N GLU A 38 -4.02 6.19 -10.33
CA GLU A 38 -3.48 6.76 -9.10
C GLU A 38 -4.27 6.33 -7.86
N ILE A 39 -5.60 6.25 -7.96
CA ILE A 39 -6.46 5.72 -6.90
C ILE A 39 -6.13 4.25 -6.62
N ALA A 40 -6.04 3.41 -7.67
CA ALA A 40 -5.68 2.01 -7.51
C ALA A 40 -4.29 1.84 -6.87
N LYS A 41 -3.32 2.67 -7.25
CA LYS A 41 -1.99 2.71 -6.63
C LYS A 41 -2.08 3.05 -5.14
N LYS A 42 -2.82 4.11 -4.79
CA LYS A 42 -3.01 4.54 -3.40
C LYS A 42 -3.69 3.47 -2.54
N MET A 43 -4.67 2.76 -3.11
CA MET A 43 -5.31 1.62 -2.46
C MET A 43 -4.31 0.50 -2.17
N ASN A 44 -3.49 0.13 -3.15
CA ASN A 44 -2.44 -0.89 -2.97
C ASN A 44 -1.44 -0.50 -1.89
N GLU A 45 -0.97 0.76 -1.87
CA GLU A 45 -0.04 1.26 -0.83
C GLU A 45 -0.63 1.09 0.59
N LYS A 46 -1.92 1.39 0.76
CA LYS A 46 -2.60 1.23 2.06
C LYS A 46 -2.81 -0.22 2.44
N ILE A 47 -3.25 -1.06 1.50
CA ILE A 47 -3.43 -2.49 1.72
C ILE A 47 -2.09 -3.14 2.09
N GLU A 48 -1.02 -2.82 1.38
CA GLU A 48 0.33 -3.31 1.66
C GLU A 48 0.80 -2.85 3.05
N SER A 49 0.57 -1.58 3.42
CA SER A 49 0.89 -1.10 4.76
C SER A 49 0.15 -1.87 5.86
N TYR A 50 -1.13 -2.19 5.66
CA TYR A 50 -1.90 -3.00 6.63
C TYR A 50 -1.45 -4.46 6.63
N ALA A 51 -1.15 -5.03 5.47
CA ALA A 51 -0.64 -6.39 5.35
C ALA A 51 0.71 -6.54 6.07
N ASN A 52 1.62 -5.58 5.91
CA ASN A 52 2.91 -5.57 6.60
C ASN A 52 2.74 -5.45 8.13
N LEU A 53 1.80 -4.62 8.59
CA LEU A 53 1.48 -4.53 10.03
C LEU A 53 0.93 -5.85 10.56
N LEU A 54 0.03 -6.48 9.81
CA LEU A 54 -0.52 -7.79 10.18
C LEU A 54 0.55 -8.88 10.16
N GLU A 55 1.47 -8.86 9.19
CA GLU A 55 2.61 -9.79 9.13
C GLU A 55 3.48 -9.67 10.38
N GLN A 56 3.79 -8.45 10.82
CA GLN A 56 4.56 -8.20 12.05
C GLN A 56 3.84 -8.73 13.30
N ILE A 57 2.52 -8.57 13.38
CA ILE A 57 1.72 -9.04 14.53
C ILE A 57 1.59 -10.57 14.52
N LEU A 58 1.31 -11.16 13.35
CA LEU A 58 1.08 -12.60 13.20
C LEU A 58 2.38 -13.41 13.25
N ASN A 59 3.50 -12.80 12.86
CA ASN A 59 4.81 -13.45 12.85
C ASN A 59 5.87 -12.59 13.56
N PRO A 60 5.80 -12.44 14.89
CA PRO A 60 6.73 -11.61 15.65
C PRO A 60 8.19 -12.10 15.57
N GLU A 61 8.44 -13.37 15.24
CA GLU A 61 9.79 -13.92 15.02
C GLU A 61 10.36 -13.62 13.61
N SER A 62 9.55 -13.10 12.68
CA SER A 62 10.00 -12.85 11.31
C SER A 62 11.10 -11.81 11.21
N ASP A 63 11.10 -10.78 12.07
CA ASP A 63 12.18 -9.79 12.10
C ASP A 63 13.49 -10.38 12.64
N THR A 64 13.43 -11.19 13.71
CA THR A 64 14.60 -11.90 14.24
C THR A 64 15.18 -12.88 13.22
N ASN A 65 14.32 -13.56 12.46
CA ASN A 65 14.73 -14.48 11.40
C ASN A 65 15.30 -13.76 10.17
N LYS A 66 14.82 -12.55 9.82
CA LYS A 66 15.41 -11.72 8.75
C LYS A 66 16.83 -11.28 9.12
N GLU A 67 17.06 -10.82 10.35
CA GLU A 67 18.40 -10.48 10.85
C GLU A 67 19.33 -11.70 10.90
N LEU A 68 18.87 -12.82 11.46
CA LEU A 68 19.63 -14.08 11.50
C LEU A 68 20.01 -14.58 10.10
N ASN A 69 19.10 -14.48 9.14
CA ASN A 69 19.36 -14.86 7.75
C ASN A 69 20.33 -13.91 7.06
N LEU A 70 20.29 -12.60 7.37
CA LEU A 70 21.28 -11.63 6.91
C LEU A 70 22.67 -11.93 7.49
N TYR A 71 22.76 -12.19 8.80
CA TYR A 71 24.00 -12.59 9.46
C TYR A 71 24.60 -13.88 8.88
N ARG A 72 23.78 -14.90 8.60
CA ARG A 72 24.23 -16.15 7.96
C ARG A 72 24.81 -15.89 6.57
N LYS A 73 24.11 -15.13 5.72
CA LYS A 73 24.58 -14.76 4.37
C LYS A 73 25.90 -13.98 4.39
N LEU A 74 26.03 -13.03 5.31
CA LEU A 74 27.28 -12.27 5.48
C LEU A 74 28.44 -13.17 5.89
N LYS A 75 28.21 -14.09 6.83
CA LYS A 75 29.21 -15.05 7.29
C LYS A 75 29.65 -16.01 6.19
N GLU A 76 28.74 -16.47 5.34
CA GLU A 76 29.05 -17.32 4.19
C GLU A 76 29.91 -16.60 3.14
N ASN A 77 29.67 -15.31 2.91
CA ASN A 77 30.45 -14.51 1.96
C ASN A 77 31.84 -14.13 2.48
N LEU A 78 32.03 -13.99 3.79
CA LEU A 78 33.32 -13.72 4.42
C LEU A 78 34.24 -14.95 4.48
N ASN A 79 33.67 -16.15 4.40
CA ASN A 79 34.41 -17.42 4.47
C ASN A 79 34.68 -18.03 3.08
N ARG A 80 34.45 -17.27 2.00
CA ARG A 80 34.85 -17.60 0.62
C ARG A 80 36.05 -16.76 0.21
#